data_AF-A0A6V8NCG6-F1
#
_entry.id   AF-A0A6V8NCG6-F1
#
_cell.length_a   1.000
_cell.length_b   1.000
_cell.length_c   1.000
_cell.angle_alpha   90.00
_cell.angle_beta   90.00
_cell.angle_gamma   90.00
#
_symmetry.space_group_name_H-M   'P 1'
#
loop_
_entity.id
_entity.type
_entity.pdbx_description
1 polymer ?
#
loop_
_entity_poly.entity_id
_entity_poly.type
_entity_poly.pdbx_seq_one_letter_code
_entity_poly.pdbx_strand_id
1 'polypeptide(L)'
;MALDREQAKSLFEKYRKHRDGIRSNPELAGVCLICGSTHVGPHPEFSQQMICHSCGFAFYRYRCPDCGATVDGRDPLNPACRECGLRQCTCGACGCRSSYGSSP
;
A
#
# COMPACT_ATOMS: atom_id res chain seq x y z
N MET A 1 -1.46 14.97 9.45
CA MET A 1 -0.23 15.44 10.11
C MET A 1 0.94 15.00 9.26
N ALA A 2 1.87 15.90 8.95
CA ALA A 2 3.09 15.52 8.23
C ALA A 2 4.03 14.78 9.19
N LEU A 3 4.63 13.69 8.72
CA LEU A 3 5.66 12.96 9.45
C LEU A 3 6.86 13.87 9.68
N ASP A 4 7.40 13.87 10.89
CA ASP A 4 8.69 14.51 11.15
C ASP A 4 9.81 13.80 10.35
N ARG A 5 10.84 14.55 9.98
CA ARG A 5 11.95 14.04 9.17
C ARG A 5 12.71 12.91 9.86
N GLU A 6 12.93 12.99 11.16
CA GLU A 6 13.64 11.96 11.92
C GLU A 6 12.79 10.70 12.04
N GLN A 7 11.48 10.86 12.26
CA GLN A 7 10.52 9.74 12.27
C GLN A 7 10.49 9.02 10.92
N ALA A 8 10.40 9.77 9.82
CA ALA A 8 10.40 9.21 8.47
C ALA A 8 11.69 8.44 8.18
N LYS A 9 12.84 8.95 8.60
CA LYS A 9 14.14 8.29 8.47
C LYS A 9 14.18 6.97 9.26
N SER A 10 13.75 6.99 10.53
CA SER A 10 13.71 5.80 11.38
C SER A 10 12.79 4.72 10.79
N LEU A 11 11.61 5.10 10.32
CA LEU A 11 10.67 4.22 9.65
C LEU A 11 11.27 3.62 8.36
N PHE A 12 11.94 4.45 7.54
CA PHE A 12 12.61 3.97 6.34
C PHE A 12 13.70 2.95 6.65
N GLU A 13 14.60 3.25 7.59
CA GLU A 13 15.72 2.36 7.96
C GLU A 13 15.21 1.01 8.47
N LYS A 14 14.17 1.01 9.31
CA LYS A 14 13.54 -0.19 9.84
C LYS A 14 12.88 -1.03 8.76
N TYR A 15 12.02 -0.43 7.93
CA TYR A 15 11.13 -1.18 7.04
C TYR A 15 11.66 -1.39 5.62
N ARG A 16 12.73 -0.71 5.19
CA ARG A 16 13.28 -0.91 3.83
C ARG A 16 13.79 -2.34 3.59
N LYS A 17 14.29 -3.00 4.65
CA LYS A 17 14.80 -4.38 4.61
C LYS A 17 13.78 -5.41 5.13
N HIS A 18 12.98 -5.04 6.13
CA HIS A 18 12.00 -5.92 6.78
C HIS A 18 10.61 -5.31 6.66
N ARG A 19 9.83 -5.80 5.69
CA ARG A 19 8.56 -5.17 5.29
C ARG A 19 7.35 -5.71 6.05
N ASP A 20 7.57 -6.59 7.01
CA ASP A 20 6.51 -7.21 7.79
C ASP A 20 5.78 -6.18 8.66
N GLY A 21 4.44 -6.16 8.56
CA GLY A 21 3.59 -5.33 9.40
C GLY A 21 3.41 -3.90 8.93
N ILE A 22 3.91 -3.53 7.74
CA ILE A 22 3.70 -2.19 7.14
C ILE A 22 2.21 -1.85 7.06
N ARG A 23 1.36 -2.83 6.75
CA ARG A 23 -0.10 -2.63 6.61
C ARG A 23 -0.75 -2.10 7.89
N SER A 24 -0.19 -2.44 9.05
CA SER A 24 -0.71 -2.05 10.37
C SER A 24 -0.16 -0.70 10.85
N ASN A 25 0.78 -0.11 10.13
CA ASN A 25 1.34 1.20 10.46
C ASN A 25 0.81 2.28 9.49
N PRO A 26 -0.03 3.22 9.96
CA PRO A 26 -0.58 4.28 9.12
C PRO A 26 0.48 5.27 8.62
N GLU A 27 1.53 5.54 9.40
CA GLU A 27 2.58 6.51 9.08
C GLU A 27 3.38 6.08 7.84
N LEU A 28 3.59 4.77 7.66
CA LEU A 28 4.28 4.22 6.50
C LEU A 28 3.53 4.46 5.17
N ALA A 29 2.29 4.93 5.19
CA ALA A 29 1.59 5.40 3.98
C ALA A 29 2.35 6.56 3.31
N GLY A 30 2.97 7.42 4.10
CA GLY A 30 3.66 8.62 3.64
C GLY A 30 5.15 8.42 3.35
N VAL A 31 5.71 7.23 3.58
CA VAL A 31 7.16 7.00 3.44
C VAL A 31 7.44 6.08 2.26
N CYS A 32 8.33 6.50 1.36
CA CYS A 32 8.83 5.66 0.28
C CYS A 32 9.92 4.72 0.82
N LEU A 33 9.67 3.41 0.77
CA LEU A 33 10.64 2.40 1.22
C LEU A 33 11.76 2.09 0.22
N ILE A 34 11.81 2.82 -0.90
CA ILE A 34 12.90 2.74 -1.88
C ILE A 34 13.94 3.83 -1.64
N CYS A 35 13.51 5.10 -1.54
CA CYS A 35 14.41 6.25 -1.43
C CYS A 35 14.31 7.02 -0.10
N GLY A 36 13.39 6.67 0.79
CA GLY A 36 13.20 7.34 2.09
C GLY A 36 12.43 8.67 2.03
N SER A 37 12.02 9.11 0.85
CA SER A 37 11.24 10.35 0.69
C SER A 37 9.86 10.26 1.35
N THR A 38 9.38 11.39 1.87
CA THR A 38 8.01 11.57 2.37
C THR A 38 7.04 12.13 1.33
N HIS A 39 7.52 12.43 0.12
CA HIS A 39 6.69 12.92 -0.99
C HIS A 39 5.95 11.75 -1.67
N VAL A 40 5.05 11.13 -0.91
CA VAL A 40 4.20 10.02 -1.37
C VAL A 40 2.76 10.49 -1.40
N GLY A 41 2.10 10.30 -2.54
CA GLY A 41 0.71 10.70 -2.76
C GLY A 41 -0.07 9.67 -3.57
N PRO A 42 -1.38 9.86 -3.78
CA PRO A 42 -2.17 8.99 -4.65
C PRO A 42 -1.63 8.96 -6.08
N HIS A 43 -1.68 7.81 -6.73
CA HIS A 43 -1.37 7.71 -8.15
C HIS A 43 -2.49 8.40 -8.97
N PRO A 44 -2.18 9.23 -9.98
CA PRO A 44 -3.19 9.98 -10.72
C PRO A 44 -4.19 9.09 -11.48
N GLU A 45 -3.72 7.96 -12.00
CA GLU A 45 -4.54 7.05 -12.82
C GLU A 45 -5.10 5.83 -12.04
N PHE A 46 -4.48 5.47 -10.91
CA PHE A 46 -4.77 4.21 -10.20
C PHE A 46 -5.16 4.49 -8.76
N SER A 47 -6.47 4.52 -8.49
CA SER A 47 -7.03 4.91 -7.18
C SER A 47 -6.61 4.03 -5.99
N GLN A 48 -6.12 2.81 -6.24
CA GLN A 48 -5.63 1.88 -5.23
C GLN A 48 -4.11 1.93 -5.04
N GLN A 49 -3.42 2.81 -5.76
CA GLN A 49 -1.97 2.96 -5.70
C GLN A 49 -1.57 4.31 -5.14
N MET A 50 -0.41 4.30 -4.48
CA MET A 50 0.34 5.47 -4.09
C MET A 50 1.61 5.54 -4.94
N ILE A 51 2.11 6.75 -5.19
CA ILE A 51 3.34 7.01 -5.93
C ILE A 51 4.27 7.90 -5.11
N CYS A 52 5.56 7.58 -5.13
CA CYS A 52 6.61 8.47 -4.64
C CYS A 52 6.98 9.47 -5.73
N HIS A 53 6.68 10.75 -5.53
CA HIS A 53 7.00 11.81 -6.49
C HIS A 53 8.51 12.10 -6.61
N SER A 54 9.34 11.59 -5.68
CA SER A 54 10.79 11.74 -5.76
C SER A 54 11.50 10.68 -6.61
N CYS A 55 10.97 9.46 -6.71
CA CYS A 55 11.64 8.36 -7.45
C CYS A 55 10.73 7.59 -8.41
N GLY A 56 9.45 7.95 -8.52
CA GLY A 56 8.48 7.30 -9.39
C GLY A 56 7.99 5.93 -8.92
N PHE A 57 8.51 5.39 -7.81
CA PHE A 57 8.07 4.09 -7.30
C PHE A 57 6.59 4.14 -6.88
N ALA A 58 5.77 3.30 -7.52
CA ALA A 58 4.36 3.12 -7.22
C ALA A 58 4.12 1.81 -6.45
N PHE A 59 3.13 1.82 -5.56
CA PHE A 59 2.76 0.65 -4.76
C PHE A 59 1.28 0.66 -4.40
N TYR A 60 0.69 -0.52 -4.23
CA TYR A 60 -0.70 -0.65 -3.80
C TYR A 60 -0.88 -0.29 -2.33
N ARG A 61 -1.84 0.57 -2.01
CA ARG A 61 -2.32 0.78 -0.64
C ARG A 61 -3.79 1.23 -0.64
N TYR A 62 -4.66 0.44 -0.02
CA TYR A 62 -6.11 0.69 0.03
C TYR A 62 -6.77 -0.02 1.21
N ARG A 63 -8.05 0.28 1.47
CA ARG A 63 -8.86 -0.47 2.44
C ARG A 63 -9.49 -1.68 1.76
N CYS A 64 -9.37 -2.86 2.37
CA CYS A 64 -10.05 -4.06 1.92
C CYS A 64 -11.57 -3.83 1.93
N PRO A 65 -12.29 -4.07 0.82
CA PRO A 65 -13.73 -3.83 0.77
C PRO A 65 -14.53 -4.78 1.69
N ASP A 66 -14.02 -5.98 1.95
CA ASP A 66 -14.72 -7.00 2.75
C ASP A 66 -14.58 -6.79 4.26
N CYS A 67 -13.36 -6.48 4.75
CA CYS A 67 -13.08 -6.40 6.20
C CYS A 67 -12.59 -5.02 6.66
N GLY A 68 -12.39 -4.06 5.76
CA GLY A 68 -11.90 -2.72 6.09
C GLY A 68 -10.42 -2.63 6.51
N ALA A 69 -9.71 -3.75 6.62
CA ALA A 69 -8.29 -3.75 6.95
C ALA A 69 -7.47 -3.03 5.87
N THR A 70 -6.35 -2.41 6.26
CA THR A 70 -5.41 -1.83 5.30
C THR A 70 -4.70 -2.94 4.55
N VAL A 71 -4.65 -2.81 3.24
CA VAL A 71 -3.85 -3.62 2.33
C VAL A 71 -2.69 -2.75 1.88
N ASP A 72 -1.46 -3.24 2.01
CA ASP A 72 -0.26 -2.57 1.51
C ASP A 72 0.60 -3.56 0.73
N GLY A 73 0.74 -3.35 -0.57
CA GLY A 73 1.45 -4.30 -1.45
C GLY A 73 2.96 -4.40 -1.22
N ARG A 74 3.51 -3.59 -0.32
CA ARG A 74 4.90 -3.71 0.13
C ARG A 74 5.02 -4.75 1.27
N ASP A 75 3.94 -5.03 1.98
CA ASP A 75 3.89 -6.02 3.06
C ASP A 75 3.81 -7.45 2.48
N PRO A 76 4.67 -8.39 2.89
CA PRO A 76 4.66 -9.77 2.40
C PRO A 76 3.34 -10.51 2.62
N LEU A 77 2.56 -10.13 3.64
CA LEU A 77 1.25 -10.74 3.93
C LEU A 77 0.11 -10.16 3.09
N ASN A 78 0.41 -9.22 2.19
CA ASN A 78 -0.51 -8.78 1.14
C ASN A 78 0.02 -9.15 -0.26
N PRO A 79 0.11 -10.46 -0.58
CA PRO A 79 0.65 -10.91 -1.86
C PRO A 79 -0.22 -10.47 -3.04
N ALA A 80 0.36 -10.52 -4.24
CA ALA A 80 -0.41 -10.26 -5.45
C ALA A 80 -1.51 -11.32 -5.63
N CYS A 81 -2.72 -10.87 -5.93
CA CYS A 81 -3.82 -11.73 -6.31
C CYS A 81 -3.66 -12.20 -7.76
N ARG A 82 -3.79 -13.50 -7.98
CA ARG A 82 -3.56 -14.11 -9.29
C ARG A 82 -4.62 -13.77 -10.34
N GLU A 83 -5.80 -13.30 -9.90
CA GLU A 83 -6.93 -13.01 -10.79
C GLU A 83 -6.85 -11.60 -11.40
N CYS A 84 -6.65 -10.57 -10.58
CA CYS A 84 -6.66 -9.17 -11.04
C CYS A 84 -5.35 -8.41 -10.80
N GLY A 85 -4.30 -9.04 -10.24
CA GLY A 85 -3.00 -8.39 -10.01
C GLY A 85 -2.95 -7.37 -8.85
N LEU A 86 -4.11 -7.08 -8.23
CA LEU A 86 -4.23 -6.34 -6.97
C LEU A 86 -3.64 -7.14 -5.80
N ARG A 87 -3.89 -6.73 -4.56
CA ARG A 87 -3.34 -7.40 -3.37
C ARG A 87 -4.41 -8.16 -2.61
N GLN A 88 -4.02 -9.33 -2.10
CA GLN A 88 -4.85 -10.10 -1.19
C GLN A 88 -4.78 -9.49 0.21
N CYS A 89 -5.94 -9.34 0.85
CA CYS A 89 -6.02 -8.96 2.25
C CYS A 89 -5.70 -10.18 3.14
N THR A 90 -5.27 -9.93 4.38
CA THR A 90 -5.06 -10.98 5.37
C THR A 90 -6.34 -11.70 5.80
N CYS A 91 -7.53 -11.17 5.48
CA CYS A 91 -8.79 -11.90 5.64
C CYS A 91 -9.04 -12.93 4.52
N GLY A 92 -8.16 -13.03 3.53
CA GLY A 92 -8.29 -13.93 2.37
C GLY A 92 -8.98 -13.28 1.16
N ALA A 93 -9.65 -12.13 1.33
CA ALA A 93 -10.30 -11.44 0.23
C ALA A 93 -9.28 -10.90 -0.79
N CYS A 94 -9.55 -11.09 -2.07
CA CYS A 94 -8.81 -10.44 -3.12
C CYS A 94 -9.35 -9.01 -3.34
N GLY A 95 -8.46 -8.04 -3.62
CA GLY A 95 -8.88 -6.65 -3.86
C GLY A 95 -9.70 -6.40 -5.13
N CYS A 96 -10.00 -7.44 -5.92
CA CYS A 96 -10.90 -7.29 -7.05
C CYS A 96 -12.28 -6.87 -6.52
N ARG A 97 -12.96 -5.96 -7.22
CA ARG A 97 -14.41 -5.87 -7.05
C ARG A 97 -14.97 -7.16 -7.62
N SER A 98 -15.67 -7.95 -6.81
CA SER A 98 -16.39 -9.12 -7.31
C SER A 98 -17.21 -8.69 -8.53
N SER A 99 -16.90 -9.26 -9.68
CA SER A 99 -17.66 -9.10 -10.91
C SER A 99 -19.02 -9.79 -10.73
N TYR A 100 -19.91 -9.19 -9.96
CA TYR A 100 -21.35 -9.47 -10.04
C TYR A 100 -22.04 -8.17 -10.39
N GLY A 101 -22.22 -8.03 -11.70
CA GLY A 101 -22.87 -6.90 -12.34
C GLY A 101 -22.97 -7.09 -13.85
N SER A 102 -23.17 -8.32 -14.33
CA SER A 102 -24.09 -8.49 -15.44
C SER A 102 -25.44 -7.97 -14.93
N SER A 103 -25.84 -6.79 -15.41
CA SER A 103 -27.21 -6.30 -15.30
C SER A 103 -27.70 -6.07 -16.74
N PRO A 104 -29.00 -6.31 -16.98
CA PRO A 104 -29.58 -6.78 -18.25
C PRO A 104 -29.42 -5.83 -19.44
#